data_AF-A0A1W5YZU6-F1
#
_entry.id   AF-A0A1W5YZU6-F1
#
_cell.length_a   1.000
_cell.length_b   1.000
_cell.length_c   1.000
_cell.angle_alpha   90.00
_cell.angle_beta   90.00
_cell.angle_gamma   90.00
#
_symmetry.space_group_name_H-M   'P 1'
#
loop_
_entity.id
_entity.type
_entity.pdbx_description
1 polymer ?
#
loop_
_entity_poly.entity_id
_entity_poly.type
_entity_poly.pdbx_seq_one_letter_code
_entity_poly.pdbx_strand_id
1 'polypeptide(L)'
;MSAARPSEPAALAASVTSSLVLVHDPVCRATAPDYWDWSADAHRTAVRALTAIDDERVRTAAGRLTGDPADDTAAAALTTALTALLSRPDGPGDTAVGALRDAAARTESLSRLLVRPGSPSPSGPAGEAPGAEELLTSVARKPHGGDHPVDAAVVIPFRAPDDATGRVRNLAAVLNALADQSHPRDRYRVVVVESDSRSRWRDLFADACDAYVFAPDPGRFNKSWTVNVGVVHGARPAELVCVLDGDILVDRDFVARAVERFARPGTQAHWPFEDMLFLDPSASSRAVRARCLDGAAEPGRERLRGVLLRRPPGGCVWLREDLFTRIGGMDERFCGWGGEDQDFVWRAERYGPMDRHGDPLVHLHHDRAAHRGDGGIPFYEEVERAGFCSWPCDSDFGRLDRNSGASGGG
;
A
#
# COMPACT_ATOMS: atom_id res chain seq x y z
N MET A 1 -33.08 10.21 -8.68
CA MET A 1 -32.15 9.43 -7.83
C MET A 1 -32.10 10.06 -6.44
N SER A 2 -31.80 9.29 -5.41
CA SER A 2 -31.56 9.85 -4.07
C SER A 2 -30.37 10.82 -4.11
N ALA A 3 -30.48 11.98 -3.46
CA ALA A 3 -29.38 12.94 -3.29
C ALA A 3 -28.21 12.36 -2.47
N ALA A 4 -28.42 11.21 -1.80
CA ALA A 4 -27.41 10.52 -1.03
C ALA A 4 -26.52 9.56 -1.86
N ARG A 5 -26.68 9.51 -3.19
CA ARG A 5 -25.82 8.71 -4.07
C ARG A 5 -24.80 9.58 -4.82
N PRO A 6 -23.59 9.04 -5.10
CA PRO A 6 -22.67 9.67 -6.02
C PRO A 6 -23.37 9.98 -7.34
N SER A 7 -23.27 11.22 -7.80
CA SER A 7 -23.95 11.72 -9.00
C SER A 7 -23.07 12.58 -9.90
N GLU A 8 -21.83 12.85 -9.47
CA GLU A 8 -20.87 13.64 -10.25
C GLU A 8 -20.46 12.85 -11.52
N PRO A 9 -20.74 13.37 -12.73
CA PRO A 9 -20.56 12.62 -13.97
C PRO A 9 -19.14 12.09 -14.20
N ALA A 10 -18.10 12.83 -13.83
CA ALA A 10 -16.72 12.39 -14.03
C ALA A 10 -16.35 11.22 -13.11
N ALA A 11 -16.78 11.23 -11.85
CA ALA A 11 -16.60 10.14 -10.90
C ALA A 11 -17.33 8.87 -11.36
N LEU A 12 -18.57 9.00 -11.84
CA LEU A 12 -19.32 7.88 -12.40
C LEU A 12 -18.67 7.32 -13.67
N ALA A 13 -18.19 8.17 -14.56
CA ALA A 13 -17.47 7.76 -15.77
C ALA A 13 -16.16 7.03 -15.45
N ALA A 14 -15.39 7.52 -14.47
CA ALA A 14 -14.18 6.88 -13.99
C ALA A 14 -14.50 5.51 -13.35
N SER A 15 -15.57 5.42 -12.56
CA SER A 15 -16.03 4.16 -11.95
C SER A 15 -16.40 3.10 -13.00
N VAL A 16 -17.09 3.50 -14.08
CA VAL A 16 -17.45 2.59 -15.19
C VAL A 16 -16.21 2.15 -15.97
N THR A 17 -15.31 3.08 -16.30
CA THR A 17 -14.05 2.76 -16.99
C THR A 17 -13.20 1.80 -16.15
N SER A 18 -13.06 2.09 -14.86
CA SER A 18 -12.38 1.22 -13.90
C SER A 18 -13.04 -0.17 -13.82
N SER A 19 -14.37 -0.23 -13.82
CA SER A 19 -15.09 -1.51 -13.80
C SER A 19 -14.79 -2.36 -15.02
N LEU A 20 -14.67 -1.75 -16.20
CA LEU A 20 -14.30 -2.46 -17.43
C LEU A 20 -12.89 -3.05 -17.31
N VAL A 21 -11.91 -2.26 -16.86
CA VAL A 21 -10.55 -2.76 -16.64
C VAL A 21 -10.52 -3.87 -15.61
N LEU A 22 -11.13 -3.69 -14.43
CA LEU A 22 -11.13 -4.70 -13.36
C LEU A 22 -11.77 -6.03 -13.80
N VAL A 23 -12.83 -5.99 -14.59
CA VAL A 23 -13.48 -7.22 -15.10
C VAL A 23 -12.57 -7.98 -16.06
N HIS A 24 -11.75 -7.29 -16.85
CA HIS A 24 -10.92 -7.88 -17.91
C HIS A 24 -9.44 -8.05 -17.55
N ASP A 25 -8.95 -7.45 -16.46
CA ASP A 25 -7.56 -7.49 -16.03
C ASP A 25 -7.39 -8.31 -14.72
N PRO A 26 -6.86 -9.55 -14.78
CA PRO A 26 -6.57 -10.34 -13.57
C PRO A 26 -5.50 -9.71 -12.67
N VAL A 27 -4.54 -8.94 -13.21
CA VAL A 27 -3.47 -8.32 -12.42
C VAL A 27 -4.05 -7.22 -11.54
N CYS A 28 -4.94 -6.38 -12.08
CA CYS A 28 -5.64 -5.36 -11.29
C CYS A 28 -6.48 -5.99 -10.16
N ARG A 29 -7.21 -7.09 -10.44
CA ARG A 29 -8.01 -7.80 -9.41
C ARG A 29 -7.15 -8.39 -8.30
N ALA A 30 -5.99 -8.94 -8.66
CA ALA A 30 -5.07 -9.52 -7.70
C ALA A 30 -4.50 -8.49 -6.72
N THR A 31 -4.64 -7.19 -6.98
CA THR A 31 -4.16 -6.09 -6.12
C THR A 31 -4.88 -6.02 -4.76
N ALA A 32 -6.14 -6.41 -4.69
CA ALA A 32 -6.84 -6.47 -3.41
C ALA A 32 -8.00 -7.47 -3.52
N PRO A 33 -7.69 -8.79 -3.45
CA PRO A 33 -8.61 -9.85 -3.85
C PRO A 33 -9.92 -9.83 -3.05
N ASP A 34 -9.85 -9.65 -1.72
CA ASP A 34 -11.05 -9.61 -0.88
C ASP A 34 -11.98 -8.43 -1.25
N TYR A 35 -11.39 -7.26 -1.54
CA TYR A 35 -12.16 -6.09 -1.97
C TYR A 35 -12.77 -6.25 -3.36
N TRP A 36 -12.09 -6.98 -4.25
CA TRP A 36 -12.66 -7.38 -5.52
C TRP A 36 -13.84 -8.33 -5.29
N ASP A 37 -13.69 -9.37 -4.49
CA ASP A 37 -14.74 -10.36 -4.25
C ASP A 37 -16.01 -9.72 -3.67
N TRP A 38 -15.87 -8.75 -2.77
CA TRP A 38 -17.02 -8.01 -2.21
C TRP A 38 -17.72 -7.07 -3.20
N SER A 39 -17.04 -6.64 -4.27
CA SER A 39 -17.54 -5.63 -5.21
C SER A 39 -17.73 -6.13 -6.64
N ALA A 40 -17.34 -7.38 -6.94
CA ALA A 40 -17.28 -7.94 -8.29
C ALA A 40 -18.62 -7.86 -9.03
N ASP A 41 -19.73 -8.12 -8.35
CA ASP A 41 -21.06 -8.09 -8.96
C ASP A 41 -21.51 -6.68 -9.33
N ALA A 42 -21.11 -5.67 -8.57
CA ALA A 42 -21.36 -4.27 -8.90
C ALA A 42 -20.58 -3.88 -10.16
N HIS A 43 -19.28 -4.19 -10.22
CA HIS A 43 -18.44 -3.96 -11.39
C HIS A 43 -18.98 -4.67 -12.65
N ARG A 44 -19.34 -5.96 -12.56
CA ARG A 44 -19.95 -6.70 -13.68
C ARG A 44 -21.28 -6.09 -14.12
N THR A 45 -22.07 -5.56 -13.19
CA THR A 45 -23.33 -4.88 -13.52
C THR A 45 -23.09 -3.57 -14.27
N ALA A 46 -22.10 -2.77 -13.84
CA ALA A 46 -21.70 -1.56 -14.55
C ALA A 46 -21.21 -1.87 -15.98
N VAL A 47 -20.43 -2.93 -16.18
CA VAL A 47 -19.98 -3.37 -17.51
C VAL A 47 -21.14 -3.84 -18.39
N ARG A 48 -22.11 -4.58 -17.84
CA ARG A 48 -23.32 -4.95 -18.59
C ARG A 48 -24.14 -3.73 -18.99
N ALA A 49 -24.29 -2.75 -18.11
CA ALA A 49 -24.99 -1.50 -18.43
C ALA A 49 -24.25 -0.71 -19.52
N LEU A 50 -22.91 -0.70 -19.48
CA LEU A 50 -22.07 -0.08 -20.51
C LEU A 50 -22.30 -0.69 -21.89
N THR A 51 -22.48 -2.02 -21.98
CA THR A 51 -22.72 -2.69 -23.27
C THR A 51 -24.04 -2.33 -23.94
N ALA A 52 -24.99 -1.75 -23.19
CA ALA A 52 -26.28 -1.30 -23.71
C ALA A 52 -26.24 0.15 -24.25
N ILE A 53 -25.10 0.84 -24.16
CA ILE A 53 -24.95 2.22 -24.64
C ILE A 53 -24.73 2.24 -26.15
N ASP A 54 -25.64 2.91 -26.86
CA ASP A 54 -25.57 3.15 -28.30
C ASP A 54 -24.84 4.47 -28.60
N ASP A 55 -23.55 4.52 -28.29
CA ASP A 55 -22.65 5.63 -28.64
C ASP A 55 -21.36 5.07 -29.26
N GLU A 56 -21.04 5.54 -30.46
CA GLU A 56 -19.93 5.00 -31.25
C GLU A 56 -18.56 5.23 -30.60
N ARG A 57 -18.37 6.37 -29.91
CA ARG A 57 -17.12 6.69 -29.21
C ARG A 57 -16.97 5.79 -28.00
N VAL A 58 -18.05 5.60 -27.25
CA VAL A 58 -18.09 4.70 -26.09
C VAL A 58 -17.79 3.27 -26.51
N ARG A 59 -18.48 2.74 -27.54
CA ARG A 59 -18.27 1.38 -28.03
C ARG A 59 -16.83 1.15 -28.53
N THR A 60 -16.29 2.09 -29.30
CA THR A 60 -14.93 1.99 -29.83
C THR A 60 -13.90 1.94 -28.70
N ALA A 61 -14.00 2.87 -27.74
CA ALA A 61 -13.06 2.92 -26.63
C ALA A 61 -13.19 1.72 -25.68
N ALA A 62 -14.43 1.30 -25.37
CA ALA A 62 -14.69 0.11 -24.57
C ALA A 62 -14.17 -1.18 -25.24
N GLY A 63 -14.38 -1.33 -26.55
CA GLY A 63 -13.89 -2.48 -27.31
C GLY A 63 -12.37 -2.59 -27.29
N ARG A 64 -11.65 -1.47 -27.45
CA ARG A 64 -10.19 -1.43 -27.29
C ARG A 64 -9.76 -1.85 -25.89
N LEU A 65 -10.38 -1.28 -24.85
CA LEU A 65 -10.01 -1.56 -23.46
C LEU A 65 -10.35 -2.99 -23.01
N THR A 66 -11.37 -3.63 -23.60
CA THR A 66 -11.65 -5.05 -23.40
C THR A 66 -10.55 -5.94 -24.00
N GLY A 67 -10.01 -5.58 -25.16
CA GLY A 67 -8.94 -6.32 -25.82
C GLY A 67 -7.56 -6.07 -25.22
N ASP A 68 -7.31 -4.85 -24.75
CA ASP A 68 -6.09 -4.43 -24.06
C ASP A 68 -6.44 -3.55 -22.84
N PRO A 69 -6.65 -4.16 -21.66
CA PRO A 69 -6.97 -3.41 -20.44
C PRO A 69 -5.87 -2.43 -19.98
N ALA A 70 -4.65 -2.55 -20.54
CA ALA A 70 -3.52 -1.66 -20.27
C ALA A 70 -3.49 -0.41 -21.17
N ASP A 71 -4.40 -0.28 -22.13
CA ASP A 71 -4.47 0.87 -23.04
C ASP A 71 -4.98 2.13 -22.32
N ASP A 72 -4.04 2.88 -21.73
CA ASP A 72 -4.32 4.15 -21.04
C ASP A 72 -4.99 5.19 -21.95
N THR A 73 -4.71 5.16 -23.26
CA THR A 73 -5.33 6.08 -24.23
C THR A 73 -6.80 5.72 -24.43
N ALA A 74 -7.13 4.43 -24.58
CA ALA A 74 -8.51 3.97 -24.65
C ALA A 74 -9.28 4.24 -23.35
N ALA A 75 -8.64 4.04 -22.19
CA ALA A 75 -9.25 4.34 -20.89
C ALA A 75 -9.57 5.83 -20.71
N ALA A 76 -8.65 6.72 -21.11
CA ALA A 76 -8.88 8.17 -21.10
C ALA A 76 -9.99 8.59 -22.07
N ALA A 77 -10.01 8.01 -23.27
CA ALA A 77 -11.05 8.25 -24.27
C ALA A 77 -12.43 7.79 -23.79
N LEU A 78 -12.52 6.60 -23.18
CA LEU A 78 -13.75 6.06 -22.62
C LEU A 78 -14.27 6.94 -21.49
N THR A 79 -13.40 7.31 -20.54
CA THR A 79 -13.76 8.20 -19.41
C THR A 79 -14.30 9.53 -19.92
N THR A 80 -13.65 10.13 -20.91
CA THR A 80 -14.08 11.41 -21.50
C THR A 80 -15.44 11.29 -22.18
N ALA A 81 -15.64 10.25 -23.00
CA ALA A 81 -16.91 10.01 -23.70
C ALA A 81 -18.07 9.76 -22.71
N LEU A 82 -17.83 8.96 -21.67
CA LEU A 82 -18.82 8.69 -20.62
C LEU A 82 -19.14 9.92 -19.78
N THR A 83 -18.15 10.76 -19.47
CA THR A 83 -18.38 12.01 -18.72
C THR A 83 -19.32 12.93 -19.51
N ALA A 84 -19.06 13.08 -20.82
CA ALA A 84 -19.92 13.87 -21.70
C ALA A 84 -21.34 13.29 -21.79
N LEU A 85 -21.46 11.97 -21.91
CA LEU A 85 -22.75 11.27 -21.95
C LEU A 85 -23.55 11.47 -20.66
N LEU A 86 -22.93 11.24 -19.50
CA LEU A 86 -23.57 11.30 -18.18
C LEU A 86 -23.92 12.73 -17.74
N SER A 87 -23.27 13.74 -18.31
CA SER A 87 -23.55 15.16 -18.05
C SER A 87 -24.78 15.69 -18.79
N ARG A 88 -25.32 14.93 -19.75
CA ARG A 88 -26.51 15.34 -20.50
C ARG A 88 -27.73 15.33 -19.57
N PRO A 89 -28.66 16.30 -19.70
CA PRO A 89 -29.93 16.26 -18.98
C PRO A 89 -30.72 15.03 -19.41
N ASP A 90 -31.43 14.42 -18.47
CA ASP A 90 -32.22 13.22 -18.73
C ASP A 90 -33.28 13.50 -19.81
N GLY A 91 -33.17 12.80 -20.93
CA GLY A 91 -34.12 12.86 -22.03
C GLY A 91 -35.20 11.76 -21.91
N PRO A 92 -36.42 12.00 -22.43
CA PRO A 92 -37.40 10.92 -22.56
C PRO A 92 -36.85 9.81 -23.46
N GLY A 93 -36.73 8.59 -22.93
CA GLY A 93 -36.22 7.42 -23.64
C GLY A 93 -34.79 6.98 -23.28
N ASP A 94 -34.09 7.70 -22.41
CA ASP A 94 -32.67 7.42 -22.09
C ASP A 94 -32.50 6.34 -21.00
N THR A 95 -33.21 5.22 -21.15
CA THR A 95 -33.27 4.16 -20.14
C THR A 95 -31.92 3.47 -19.93
N ALA A 96 -31.11 3.34 -20.98
CA ALA A 96 -29.78 2.74 -20.92
C ALA A 96 -28.78 3.64 -20.15
N VAL A 97 -28.78 4.95 -20.40
CA VAL A 97 -27.93 5.90 -19.66
C VAL A 97 -28.38 5.98 -18.19
N GLY A 98 -29.69 5.97 -17.92
CA GLY A 98 -30.22 5.88 -16.57
C GLY A 98 -29.72 4.63 -15.82
N ALA A 99 -29.81 3.46 -16.45
CA ALA A 99 -29.32 2.20 -15.89
C ALA A 99 -27.80 2.21 -15.66
N LEU A 100 -27.03 2.78 -16.59
CA LEU A 100 -25.59 2.95 -16.44
C LEU A 100 -25.27 3.86 -15.25
N ARG A 101 -25.97 4.99 -15.11
CA ARG A 101 -25.78 5.93 -14.01
C ARG A 101 -26.08 5.28 -12.66
N ASP A 102 -27.15 4.51 -12.56
CA ASP A 102 -27.50 3.77 -11.33
C ASP A 102 -26.47 2.68 -11.00
N ALA A 103 -26.00 1.92 -12.00
CA ALA A 103 -24.97 0.90 -11.82
C ALA A 103 -23.62 1.51 -11.40
N ALA A 104 -23.24 2.63 -12.01
CA ALA A 104 -22.03 3.38 -11.69
C ALA A 104 -22.10 3.94 -10.26
N ALA A 105 -23.21 4.58 -9.89
CA ALA A 105 -23.39 5.14 -8.55
C ALA A 105 -23.37 4.07 -7.46
N ARG A 106 -23.96 2.89 -7.73
CA ARG A 106 -23.89 1.73 -6.83
C ARG A 106 -22.45 1.22 -6.71
N THR A 107 -21.74 1.08 -7.83
CA THR A 107 -20.35 0.61 -7.83
C THR A 107 -19.44 1.56 -7.07
N GLU A 108 -19.58 2.86 -7.30
CA GLU A 108 -18.82 3.90 -6.61
C GLU A 108 -19.10 3.96 -5.11
N SER A 109 -20.31 3.61 -4.68
CA SER A 109 -20.68 3.55 -3.25
C SER A 109 -20.14 2.30 -2.54
N LEU A 110 -19.93 1.20 -3.26
CA LEU A 110 -19.56 -0.10 -2.70
C LEU A 110 -18.06 -0.40 -2.84
N SER A 111 -17.48 -0.06 -3.99
CA SER A 111 -16.13 -0.48 -4.31
C SER A 111 -15.08 0.42 -3.67
N ARG A 112 -14.04 -0.22 -3.14
CA ARG A 112 -12.81 0.45 -2.72
C ARG A 112 -11.74 0.47 -3.81
N LEU A 113 -12.03 -0.11 -4.98
CA LEU A 113 -11.09 -0.24 -6.09
C LEU A 113 -11.43 0.77 -7.18
N LEU A 114 -10.44 1.56 -7.56
CA LEU A 114 -10.52 2.44 -8.72
C LEU A 114 -9.22 2.34 -9.53
N VAL A 115 -9.29 1.80 -10.74
CA VAL A 115 -8.17 1.82 -11.68
C VAL A 115 -7.90 3.26 -12.11
N ARG A 116 -6.64 3.66 -11.99
CA ARG A 116 -6.12 4.94 -12.47
C ARG A 116 -5.24 4.67 -13.69
N PRO A 117 -5.71 5.04 -14.90
CA PRO A 117 -4.85 5.01 -16.09
C PRO A 117 -3.64 5.94 -15.91
N GLY A 118 -2.52 5.58 -16.52
CA GLY A 118 -1.36 6.47 -16.61
C GLY A 118 -1.60 7.65 -17.54
N SER A 119 -0.73 8.66 -17.50
CA SER A 119 -0.80 9.78 -18.46
C SER A 119 -0.46 9.31 -19.89
N PRO A 120 -1.28 9.66 -20.90
CA PRO A 120 -0.96 9.36 -22.29
C PRO A 120 0.14 10.30 -22.84
N SER A 121 1.38 9.79 -22.97
CA SER A 121 2.54 10.30 -23.75
C SER A 121 3.62 11.15 -23.04
N PRO A 122 4.92 11.12 -23.46
CA PRO A 122 5.54 10.33 -24.53
C PRO A 122 6.40 9.15 -24.06
N SER A 123 6.08 7.98 -24.62
CA SER A 123 7.00 7.02 -25.23
C SER A 123 8.45 6.99 -24.70
N GLY A 124 8.66 6.18 -23.68
CA GLY A 124 9.79 5.27 -23.63
C GLY A 124 9.27 3.95 -23.05
N PRO A 125 9.85 2.78 -23.40
CA PRO A 125 9.71 1.65 -22.50
C PRO A 125 10.08 2.15 -21.10
N ALA A 126 9.40 1.65 -20.05
CA ALA A 126 10.05 1.70 -18.75
C ALA A 126 11.41 1.07 -18.99
N GLY A 127 12.49 1.87 -18.93
CA GLY A 127 13.83 1.32 -19.05
C GLY A 127 13.98 0.19 -18.05
N GLU A 128 15.00 -0.65 -18.23
CA GLU A 128 15.23 -1.77 -17.31
C GLU A 128 15.06 -1.31 -15.85
N ALA A 129 14.27 -2.10 -15.10
CA ALA A 129 13.95 -1.79 -13.72
C ALA A 129 15.26 -1.67 -12.94
N PRO A 130 15.51 -0.56 -12.22
CA PRO A 130 16.75 -0.40 -11.48
C PRO A 130 17.00 -1.59 -10.55
N GLY A 131 18.25 -2.07 -10.52
CA GLY A 131 18.66 -3.17 -9.65
C GLY A 131 18.79 -2.72 -8.19
N ALA A 132 18.74 -3.66 -7.24
CA ALA A 132 18.91 -3.35 -5.82
C ALA A 132 20.28 -2.71 -5.53
N GLU A 133 21.37 -3.26 -6.06
CA GLU A 133 22.73 -2.72 -5.85
C GLU A 133 22.91 -1.31 -6.43
N GLU A 134 22.33 -1.03 -7.61
CA GLU A 134 22.32 0.29 -8.24
C GLU A 134 21.63 1.33 -7.33
N LEU A 135 20.47 0.96 -6.78
CA LEU A 135 19.69 1.80 -5.88
C LEU A 135 20.42 2.06 -4.56
N LEU A 136 21.12 1.06 -4.03
CA LEU A 136 21.86 1.20 -2.77
C LEU A 136 23.16 2.00 -2.94
N THR A 137 23.82 1.89 -4.10
CA THR A 137 25.03 2.68 -4.41
C THR A 137 24.72 4.16 -4.62
N SER A 138 23.48 4.50 -4.98
CA SER A 138 23.00 5.87 -5.23
C SER A 138 22.39 6.56 -3.99
N VAL A 139 22.49 5.96 -2.80
CA VAL A 139 21.98 6.55 -1.56
C VAL A 139 22.62 7.92 -1.26
N ALA A 140 21.78 8.95 -1.12
CA ALA A 140 22.22 10.34 -0.99
C ALA A 140 22.88 10.67 0.36
N ARG A 141 22.44 10.02 1.45
CA ARG A 141 22.95 10.26 2.81
C ARG A 141 23.11 8.95 3.55
N LYS A 142 24.28 8.77 4.17
CA LYS A 142 24.59 7.55 4.91
C LYS A 142 23.78 7.46 6.21
N PRO A 143 23.47 6.24 6.68
CA PRO A 143 23.03 6.02 8.05
C PRO A 143 24.01 6.60 9.08
N HIS A 144 23.50 7.02 10.23
CA HIS A 144 24.33 7.57 11.31
C HIS A 144 24.75 6.49 12.31
N GLY A 145 24.02 5.36 12.41
CA GLY A 145 24.39 4.21 13.25
C GLY A 145 24.47 4.49 14.77
N GLY A 146 23.96 5.65 15.19
CA GLY A 146 23.99 6.10 16.59
C GLY A 146 22.78 5.61 17.38
N ASP A 147 22.96 5.45 18.70
CA ASP A 147 21.95 5.02 19.68
C ASP A 147 21.32 6.18 20.46
N HIS A 148 21.60 7.43 20.05
CA HIS A 148 21.06 8.63 20.69
C HIS A 148 19.55 8.80 20.43
N PRO A 149 18.84 9.61 21.25
CA PRO A 149 17.44 9.94 21.02
C PRO A 149 17.21 10.67 19.69
N VAL A 150 16.27 10.16 18.89
CA VAL A 150 15.83 10.71 17.61
C VAL A 150 14.37 11.16 17.65
N ASP A 151 13.96 12.03 16.73
CA ASP A 151 12.57 12.48 16.61
C ASP A 151 11.68 11.34 16.09
N ALA A 152 12.20 10.51 15.19
CA ALA A 152 11.43 9.46 14.52
C ALA A 152 12.26 8.19 14.25
N ALA A 153 11.63 7.03 14.30
CA ALA A 153 12.19 5.77 13.83
C ALA A 153 11.23 5.07 12.86
N VAL A 154 11.73 4.71 11.68
CA VAL A 154 11.00 3.98 10.64
C VAL A 154 11.40 2.51 10.72
N VAL A 155 10.44 1.63 11.03
CA VAL A 155 10.63 0.19 11.18
C VAL A 155 10.03 -0.53 9.98
N ILE A 156 10.87 -1.28 9.28
CA ILE A 156 10.53 -1.98 8.03
C ILE A 156 10.66 -3.49 8.25
N PRO A 157 9.53 -4.22 8.39
CA PRO A 157 9.56 -5.67 8.46
C PRO A 157 9.82 -6.25 7.06
N PHE A 158 10.71 -7.23 6.97
CA PHE A 158 11.17 -7.76 5.69
C PHE A 158 11.29 -9.28 5.70
N ARG A 159 10.80 -9.89 4.62
CA ARG A 159 11.06 -11.28 4.26
C ARG A 159 11.05 -11.44 2.75
N ALA A 160 12.10 -12.03 2.21
CA ALA A 160 12.21 -12.37 0.81
C ALA A 160 12.99 -13.69 0.64
N PRO A 161 12.45 -14.69 -0.07
CA PRO A 161 13.24 -15.83 -0.51
C PRO A 161 14.29 -15.41 -1.55
N ASP A 162 15.24 -16.29 -1.85
CA ASP A 162 16.41 -16.00 -2.70
C ASP A 162 16.02 -15.57 -4.14
N ASP A 163 14.85 -15.98 -4.63
CA ASP A 163 14.32 -15.68 -5.97
C ASP A 163 13.39 -14.46 -6.03
N ALA A 164 13.03 -13.86 -4.88
CA ALA A 164 12.11 -12.72 -4.80
C ALA A 164 12.78 -11.37 -5.13
N THR A 165 13.40 -11.29 -6.30
CA THR A 165 14.14 -10.10 -6.79
C THR A 165 13.34 -8.80 -6.71
N GLY A 166 12.02 -8.85 -6.98
CA GLY A 166 11.13 -7.69 -6.87
C GLY A 166 11.03 -7.11 -5.46
N ARG A 167 10.95 -7.95 -4.42
CA ARG A 167 10.87 -7.52 -3.02
C ARG A 167 12.19 -6.88 -2.55
N VAL A 168 13.31 -7.50 -2.94
CA VAL A 168 14.66 -7.00 -2.63
C VAL A 168 14.89 -5.62 -3.26
N ARG A 169 14.51 -5.47 -4.54
CA ARG A 169 14.55 -4.18 -5.24
C ARG A 169 13.65 -3.13 -4.58
N ASN A 170 12.44 -3.50 -4.19
CA ASN A 170 11.51 -2.57 -3.53
C ASN A 170 12.10 -2.04 -2.23
N LEU A 171 12.65 -2.91 -1.38
CA LEU A 171 13.30 -2.48 -0.14
C LEU A 171 14.49 -1.54 -0.41
N ALA A 172 15.34 -1.86 -1.39
CA ALA A 172 16.43 -0.98 -1.80
C ALA A 172 15.92 0.41 -2.23
N ALA A 173 14.81 0.49 -2.97
CA ALA A 173 14.21 1.75 -3.35
C ALA A 173 13.66 2.54 -2.15
N VAL A 174 13.02 1.85 -1.20
CA VAL A 174 12.51 2.48 0.04
C VAL A 174 13.66 3.03 0.88
N LEU A 175 14.76 2.27 1.07
CA LEU A 175 15.94 2.72 1.80
C LEU A 175 16.62 3.91 1.11
N ASN A 176 16.72 3.89 -0.21
CA ASN A 176 17.22 5.04 -0.97
C ASN A 176 16.35 6.30 -0.77
N ALA A 177 15.03 6.17 -0.89
CA ALA A 177 14.11 7.28 -0.67
C ALA A 177 14.15 7.82 0.78
N LEU A 178 14.31 6.94 1.77
CA LEU A 178 14.48 7.32 3.18
C LEU A 178 15.83 7.97 3.48
N ALA A 179 16.84 7.80 2.64
CA ALA A 179 18.09 8.53 2.78
C ALA A 179 18.05 9.95 2.20
N ASP A 180 17.16 10.20 1.24
CA ASP A 180 16.89 11.53 0.67
C ASP A 180 15.65 12.16 1.32
N GLN A 181 15.68 12.37 2.64
CA GLN A 181 14.62 13.09 3.37
C GLN A 181 15.02 14.54 3.65
N SER A 182 14.07 15.46 3.76
CA SER A 182 14.32 16.85 4.16
C SER A 182 14.54 17.01 5.67
N HIS A 183 14.05 16.07 6.48
CA HIS A 183 14.35 16.02 7.91
C HIS A 183 15.85 15.68 8.12
N PRO A 184 16.53 16.25 9.13
CA PRO A 184 17.96 16.00 9.35
C PRO A 184 18.24 14.52 9.58
N ARG A 185 19.26 13.98 8.90
CA ARG A 185 19.51 12.52 8.85
C ARG A 185 19.84 11.92 10.22
N ASP A 186 20.46 12.70 11.10
CA ASP A 186 20.80 12.35 12.48
C ASP A 186 19.62 12.47 13.46
N ARG A 187 18.45 12.92 12.98
CA ARG A 187 17.22 13.08 13.78
C ARG A 187 16.16 12.02 13.48
N TYR A 188 16.43 11.07 12.59
CA TYR A 188 15.58 9.90 12.41
C TYR A 188 16.39 8.63 12.14
N ARG A 189 15.81 7.49 12.52
CA ARG A 189 16.39 6.16 12.39
C ARG A 189 15.62 5.32 11.38
N VAL A 190 16.31 4.50 10.59
CA VAL A 190 15.72 3.49 9.69
C VAL A 190 16.16 2.11 10.17
N VAL A 191 15.19 1.26 10.50
CA VAL A 191 15.40 -0.08 11.05
C VAL A 191 14.84 -1.10 10.08
N VAL A 192 15.69 -2.00 9.59
CA VAL A 192 15.27 -3.15 8.79
C VAL A 192 15.27 -4.38 9.69
N VAL A 193 14.16 -5.10 9.69
CA VAL A 193 14.03 -6.35 10.44
C VAL A 193 13.77 -7.49 9.46
N GLU A 194 14.77 -8.33 9.25
CA GLU A 194 14.62 -9.55 8.45
C GLU A 194 14.10 -10.68 9.35
N SER A 195 12.97 -11.29 8.98
CA SER A 195 12.43 -12.46 9.66
C SER A 195 12.35 -13.66 8.73
N ASP A 196 13.20 -14.65 8.98
CA ASP A 196 13.28 -15.90 8.21
C ASP A 196 14.08 -16.98 8.97
N SER A 197 14.25 -18.16 8.38
CA SER A 197 15.04 -19.27 8.94
C SER A 197 16.54 -19.03 8.96
N ARG A 198 17.05 -18.15 8.09
CA ARG A 198 18.44 -17.70 8.03
C ARG A 198 18.50 -16.25 7.55
N SER A 199 19.52 -15.51 7.99
CA SER A 199 19.77 -14.17 7.48
C SER A 199 20.37 -14.27 6.08
N ARG A 200 19.65 -13.77 5.08
CA ARG A 200 20.03 -13.81 3.67
C ARG A 200 20.55 -12.46 3.19
N TRP A 201 19.95 -11.39 3.68
CA TRP A 201 20.07 -10.06 3.06
C TRP A 201 20.85 -9.04 3.89
N ARG A 202 21.50 -9.49 4.98
CA ARG A 202 22.31 -8.63 5.85
C ARG A 202 23.39 -7.90 5.07
N ASP A 203 24.18 -8.62 4.29
CA ASP A 203 25.33 -8.04 3.56
C ASP A 203 24.89 -6.97 2.54
N LEU A 204 23.66 -7.08 2.04
CA LEU A 204 23.12 -6.12 1.08
C LEU A 204 22.57 -4.85 1.78
N PHE A 205 21.84 -5.00 2.90
CA PHE A 205 21.08 -3.89 3.48
C PHE A 205 21.66 -3.28 4.75
N ALA A 206 22.60 -3.93 5.43
CA ALA A 206 23.10 -3.45 6.73
C ALA A 206 23.72 -2.05 6.64
N ASP A 207 24.41 -1.73 5.54
CA ASP A 207 25.03 -0.42 5.33
C ASP A 207 24.06 0.67 4.83
N ALA A 208 22.82 0.29 4.52
CA ALA A 208 21.78 1.18 4.00
C ALA A 208 20.70 1.54 5.04
N CYS A 209 20.81 1.04 6.26
CA CYS A 209 19.91 1.35 7.38
C CYS A 209 20.72 1.66 8.65
N ASP A 210 20.09 2.26 9.66
CA ASP A 210 20.78 2.55 10.93
C ASP A 210 20.86 1.31 11.83
N ALA A 211 19.91 0.38 11.67
CA ALA A 211 19.91 -0.89 12.38
C ALA A 211 19.35 -2.01 11.50
N TYR A 212 20.10 -3.11 11.41
CA TYR A 212 19.67 -4.35 10.78
C TYR A 212 19.50 -5.44 11.83
N VAL A 213 18.27 -5.83 12.09
CA VAL A 213 17.92 -6.88 13.07
C VAL A 213 17.50 -8.14 12.32
N PHE A 214 18.09 -9.28 12.69
CA PHE A 214 17.63 -10.58 12.18
C PHE A 214 16.81 -11.28 13.27
N ALA A 215 15.55 -11.56 12.98
CA ALA A 215 14.59 -12.22 13.85
C ALA A 215 14.35 -13.66 13.34
N PRO A 216 15.01 -14.69 13.91
CA PRO A 216 14.94 -16.04 13.37
C PRO A 216 13.54 -16.66 13.55
N ASP A 217 12.89 -16.99 12.44
CA ASP A 217 11.59 -17.67 12.41
C ASP A 217 11.49 -18.62 11.20
N PRO A 218 11.57 -19.95 11.42
CA PRO A 218 11.40 -20.92 10.35
C PRO A 218 9.94 -21.08 9.90
N GLY A 219 8.98 -20.53 10.64
CA GLY A 219 7.55 -20.61 10.36
C GLY A 219 7.07 -19.63 9.29
N ARG A 220 5.75 -19.38 9.30
CA ARG A 220 5.12 -18.37 8.43
C ARG A 220 5.55 -16.98 8.87
N PHE A 221 5.67 -16.06 7.92
CA PHE A 221 6.04 -14.68 8.23
C PHE A 221 5.03 -14.04 9.19
N ASN A 222 5.53 -13.54 10.32
CA ASN A 222 4.74 -12.81 11.30
C ASN A 222 5.17 -11.34 11.27
N LYS A 223 4.41 -10.52 10.50
CA LYS A 223 4.68 -9.08 10.37
C LYS A 223 4.62 -8.37 11.73
N SER A 224 3.59 -8.65 12.53
CA SER A 224 3.39 -8.05 13.86
C SER A 224 4.60 -8.23 14.77
N TRP A 225 5.08 -9.47 14.93
CA TRP A 225 6.25 -9.78 15.74
C TRP A 225 7.51 -9.16 15.16
N THR A 226 7.68 -9.18 13.84
CA THR A 226 8.84 -8.58 13.17
C THR A 226 8.90 -7.06 13.41
N VAL A 227 7.76 -6.36 13.36
CA VAL A 227 7.66 -4.94 13.71
C VAL A 227 7.98 -4.71 15.19
N ASN A 228 7.37 -5.48 16.08
CA ASN A 228 7.62 -5.38 17.52
C ASN A 228 9.11 -5.55 17.86
N VAL A 229 9.78 -6.54 17.24
CA VAL A 229 11.23 -6.74 17.36
C VAL A 229 12.00 -5.51 16.90
N GLY A 230 11.63 -4.92 15.76
CA GLY A 230 12.28 -3.70 15.27
C GLY A 230 12.13 -2.51 16.21
N VAL A 231 10.96 -2.34 16.81
CA VAL A 231 10.71 -1.28 17.79
C VAL A 231 11.57 -1.49 19.04
N VAL A 232 11.56 -2.69 19.61
CA VAL A 232 12.27 -3.01 20.85
C VAL A 232 13.78 -2.98 20.69
N HIS A 233 14.31 -3.55 19.60
CA HIS A 233 15.75 -3.82 19.44
C HIS A 233 16.48 -2.88 18.47
N GLY A 234 15.76 -1.98 17.78
CA GLY A 234 16.36 -1.09 16.79
C GLY A 234 15.85 0.35 16.83
N ALA A 235 14.56 0.59 17.10
CA ALA A 235 13.98 1.93 16.98
C ALA A 235 14.34 2.84 18.15
N ARG A 236 14.38 2.29 19.37
CA ARG A 236 14.52 3.06 20.62
C ARG A 236 15.96 3.53 20.89
N PRO A 237 16.16 4.69 21.54
CA PRO A 237 15.13 5.67 21.93
C PRO A 237 14.67 6.53 20.74
N ALA A 238 13.35 6.69 20.58
CA ALA A 238 12.70 7.55 19.58
C ALA A 238 11.36 8.06 20.14
N GLU A 239 10.98 9.29 19.79
CA GLU A 239 9.66 9.85 20.17
C GLU A 239 8.53 9.26 19.31
N LEU A 240 8.78 9.13 18.00
CA LEU A 240 7.82 8.61 17.03
C LEU A 240 8.30 7.30 16.43
N VAL A 241 7.36 6.40 16.20
CA VAL A 241 7.56 5.14 15.46
C VAL A 241 6.71 5.19 14.19
N CYS A 242 7.30 4.78 13.08
CA CYS A 242 6.59 4.49 11.85
C CYS A 242 6.72 2.99 11.56
N VAL A 243 5.58 2.33 11.39
CA VAL A 243 5.55 1.03 10.71
C VAL A 243 5.47 1.32 9.22
N LEU A 244 6.38 0.79 8.41
CA LEU A 244 6.43 1.01 6.97
C LEU A 244 6.73 -0.29 6.23
N ASP A 245 5.86 -0.70 5.32
CA ASP A 245 6.11 -1.87 4.48
C ASP A 245 7.25 -1.58 3.48
N GLY A 246 8.07 -2.60 3.21
CA GLY A 246 9.29 -2.51 2.39
C GLY A 246 9.07 -2.25 0.89
N ASP A 247 7.85 -1.93 0.49
CA ASP A 247 7.41 -1.63 -0.86
C ASP A 247 6.57 -0.35 -0.97
N ILE A 248 6.54 0.48 0.09
CA ILE A 248 5.93 1.79 0.05
C ILE A 248 6.98 2.86 -0.28
N LEU A 249 6.94 3.36 -1.51
CA LEU A 249 7.86 4.42 -1.95
C LEU A 249 7.35 5.79 -1.49
N VAL A 250 8.18 6.47 -0.70
CA VAL A 250 7.87 7.76 -0.06
C VAL A 250 8.54 8.95 -0.75
N ASP A 251 8.00 10.14 -0.56
CA ASP A 251 8.58 11.39 -1.03
C ASP A 251 9.64 11.95 -0.05
N ARG A 252 10.31 13.03 -0.44
CA ARG A 252 11.41 13.67 0.31
C ARG A 252 10.97 14.28 1.64
N ASP A 253 9.70 14.66 1.80
CA ASP A 253 9.23 15.34 3.02
C ASP A 253 8.45 14.40 3.95
N PHE A 254 8.46 13.10 3.70
CA PHE A 254 7.71 12.09 4.46
C PHE A 254 7.98 12.14 5.97
N VAL A 255 9.25 12.11 6.39
CA VAL A 255 9.61 12.17 7.81
C VAL A 255 9.34 13.56 8.40
N ALA A 256 9.69 14.62 7.66
CA ALA A 256 9.53 16.00 8.14
C ALA A 256 8.05 16.34 8.41
N ARG A 257 7.16 15.95 7.49
CA ARG A 257 5.71 16.14 7.66
C ARG A 257 5.16 15.35 8.84
N ALA A 258 5.63 14.12 9.06
CA ALA A 258 5.20 13.33 10.21
C ALA A 258 5.57 14.04 11.53
N VAL A 259 6.84 14.44 11.70
CA VAL A 259 7.31 15.15 12.90
C VAL A 259 6.50 16.44 13.14
N GLU A 260 6.24 17.23 12.09
CA GLU A 260 5.42 18.45 12.20
C GLU A 260 3.99 18.16 12.70
N ARG A 261 3.36 17.08 12.21
CA ARG A 261 1.99 16.72 12.60
C ARG A 261 1.89 16.36 14.08
N PHE A 262 2.85 15.63 14.62
CA PHE A 262 2.87 15.30 16.06
C PHE A 262 3.17 16.48 16.98
N ALA A 263 3.67 17.61 16.45
CA ALA A 263 3.79 18.83 17.25
C ALA A 263 2.42 19.49 17.54
N ARG A 264 1.34 19.06 16.85
CA ARG A 264 -0.01 19.60 17.03
C ARG A 264 -0.70 18.94 18.23
N PRO A 265 -1.52 19.70 19.00
CA PRO A 265 -2.28 19.13 20.11
C PRO A 265 -3.22 18.02 19.63
N GLY A 266 -3.28 16.92 20.38
CA GLY A 266 -4.25 15.86 20.16
C GLY A 266 -3.83 14.77 19.18
N THR A 267 -2.62 14.76 18.62
CA THR A 267 -2.18 13.68 17.71
C THR A 267 -1.35 12.62 18.47
N GLN A 268 -1.81 11.37 18.41
CA GLN A 268 -1.13 10.18 19.00
C GLN A 268 -0.79 9.12 17.94
N ALA A 269 -1.54 9.08 16.84
CA ALA A 269 -1.23 8.33 15.64
C ALA A 269 -1.73 9.07 14.39
N HIS A 270 -1.20 8.73 13.22
CA HIS A 270 -1.83 9.11 11.96
C HIS A 270 -1.47 8.14 10.83
N TRP A 271 -2.38 8.01 9.88
CA TRP A 271 -2.02 7.52 8.55
C TRP A 271 -1.51 8.68 7.70
N PRO A 272 -0.39 8.51 6.98
CA PRO A 272 0.05 9.50 6.02
C PRO A 272 -0.86 9.54 4.78
N PHE A 273 -1.73 8.55 4.57
CA PHE A 273 -2.60 8.44 3.41
C PHE A 273 -4.08 8.19 3.79
N GLU A 274 -4.99 8.66 2.95
CA GLU A 274 -6.40 8.29 2.95
C GLU A 274 -6.61 7.15 1.96
N ASP A 275 -6.04 7.28 0.77
CA ASP A 275 -6.06 6.28 -0.29
C ASP A 275 -4.63 6.03 -0.78
N MET A 276 -4.37 4.83 -1.28
CA MET A 276 -3.04 4.42 -1.76
C MET A 276 -3.12 3.88 -3.18
N LEU A 277 -2.22 4.35 -4.05
CA LEU A 277 -2.10 3.84 -5.41
C LEU A 277 -1.13 2.65 -5.45
N PHE A 278 -1.66 1.49 -5.82
CA PHE A 278 -0.89 0.27 -6.04
C PHE A 278 -0.48 0.21 -7.51
N LEU A 279 0.81 0.36 -7.74
CA LEU A 279 1.37 0.48 -9.08
C LEU A 279 1.41 -0.87 -9.79
N ASP A 280 1.31 -0.83 -11.11
CA ASP A 280 1.69 -1.95 -11.96
C ASP A 280 3.24 -2.07 -12.06
N PRO A 281 3.78 -3.15 -12.67
CA PRO A 281 5.23 -3.34 -12.78
C PRO A 281 5.95 -2.16 -13.47
N SER A 282 5.38 -1.66 -14.57
CA SER A 282 5.98 -0.63 -15.42
C SER A 282 5.99 0.73 -14.71
N ALA A 283 4.89 1.08 -14.06
CA ALA A 283 4.75 2.27 -13.23
C ALA A 283 5.67 2.21 -12.01
N SER A 284 5.86 1.03 -11.40
CA SER A 284 6.80 0.84 -10.29
C SER A 284 8.24 1.11 -10.71
N SER A 285 8.65 0.63 -11.88
CA SER A 285 10.00 0.91 -12.41
C SER A 285 10.20 2.39 -12.69
N ARG A 286 9.20 3.07 -13.26
CA ARG A 286 9.25 4.53 -13.49
C ARG A 286 9.33 5.32 -12.19
N ALA A 287 8.49 4.99 -11.21
CA ALA A 287 8.45 5.66 -9.91
C ALA A 287 9.79 5.53 -9.18
N VAL A 288 10.36 4.32 -9.14
CA VAL A 288 11.66 4.06 -8.52
C VAL A 288 12.79 4.81 -9.22
N ARG A 289 12.85 4.78 -10.56
CA ARG A 289 13.86 5.54 -11.30
C ARG A 289 13.75 7.05 -11.03
N ALA A 290 12.55 7.60 -11.15
CA ALA A 290 12.33 9.03 -10.93
C ALA A 290 12.71 9.46 -9.50
N ARG A 291 12.26 8.72 -8.49
CA ARG A 291 12.49 9.05 -7.08
C ARG A 291 13.94 8.84 -6.62
N CYS A 292 14.56 7.73 -7.04
CA CYS A 292 15.83 7.27 -6.48
C CYS A 292 17.05 7.59 -7.35
N LEU A 293 16.89 7.71 -8.67
CA LEU A 293 18.01 7.91 -9.61
C LEU A 293 17.97 9.30 -10.26
N ASP A 294 16.78 9.80 -10.61
CA ASP A 294 16.64 11.11 -11.26
C ASP A 294 16.46 12.27 -10.27
N GLY A 295 16.38 11.97 -8.96
CA GLY A 295 16.35 12.97 -7.88
C GLY A 295 15.01 13.70 -7.70
N ALA A 296 13.91 13.16 -8.25
CA ALA A 296 12.57 13.72 -8.06
C ALA A 296 12.20 13.74 -6.56
N ALA A 297 11.51 14.80 -6.13
CA ALA A 297 11.11 14.95 -4.73
C ALA A 297 10.00 13.96 -4.32
N GLU A 298 9.18 13.50 -5.28
CA GLU A 298 8.06 12.58 -5.04
C GLU A 298 7.94 11.52 -6.16
N PRO A 299 7.23 10.41 -5.93
CA PRO A 299 6.99 9.37 -6.93
C PRO A 299 6.18 9.83 -8.17
N GLY A 300 5.42 10.92 -8.06
CA GLY A 300 4.59 11.44 -9.16
C GLY A 300 3.30 10.65 -9.40
N ARG A 301 2.64 10.23 -8.30
CA ARG A 301 1.41 9.42 -8.25
C ARG A 301 0.38 9.73 -9.33
N GLU A 302 0.10 11.01 -9.60
CA GLU A 302 -0.97 11.43 -10.53
C GLU A 302 -0.74 11.03 -12.00
N ARG A 303 0.49 10.70 -12.37
CA ARG A 303 0.85 10.29 -13.74
C ARG A 303 0.99 8.78 -13.90
N LEU A 304 0.97 8.05 -12.79
CA LEU A 304 1.28 6.64 -12.75
C LEU A 304 0.01 5.79 -12.88
N ARG A 305 0.16 4.67 -13.57
CA ARG A 305 -0.88 3.66 -13.70
C ARG A 305 -0.92 2.77 -12.47
N GLY A 306 -2.12 2.43 -12.00
CA GLY A 306 -2.30 1.49 -10.90
C GLY A 306 -3.74 1.32 -10.48
N VAL A 307 -3.95 0.61 -9.38
CA VAL A 307 -5.23 0.48 -8.70
C VAL A 307 -5.19 1.33 -7.43
N LEU A 308 -6.03 2.36 -7.39
CA LEU A 308 -6.26 3.13 -6.18
C LEU A 308 -7.13 2.30 -5.24
N LEU A 309 -6.56 1.89 -4.11
CA LEU A 309 -7.29 1.26 -3.03
C LEU A 309 -7.70 2.36 -2.05
N ARG A 310 -9.01 2.48 -1.83
CA ARG A 310 -9.57 3.52 -0.96
C ARG A 310 -9.52 3.11 0.50
N ARG A 311 -8.93 3.93 1.37
CA ARG A 311 -8.85 3.68 2.82
C ARG A 311 -8.23 2.31 3.17
N PRO A 312 -7.07 1.93 2.57
CA PRO A 312 -6.45 0.65 2.90
C PRO A 312 -6.08 0.63 4.39
N PRO A 313 -6.11 -0.54 5.04
CA PRO A 313 -5.90 -0.61 6.47
C PRO A 313 -4.44 -0.54 6.90
N GLY A 314 -3.50 -0.77 5.98
CA GLY A 314 -2.09 -1.03 6.27
C GLY A 314 -1.12 -0.42 5.27
N GLY A 315 0.14 -0.83 5.36
CA GLY A 315 1.24 -0.32 4.53
C GLY A 315 2.11 0.72 5.22
N CYS A 316 1.50 1.69 5.90
CA CYS A 316 2.24 2.65 6.73
C CYS A 316 1.37 3.26 7.82
N VAL A 317 1.88 3.38 9.04
CA VAL A 317 1.25 4.13 10.12
C VAL A 317 2.31 4.77 11.01
N TRP A 318 2.07 6.02 11.39
CA TRP A 318 2.88 6.74 12.36
C TRP A 318 2.15 6.79 13.71
N LEU A 319 2.90 6.66 14.80
CA LEU A 319 2.39 6.82 16.14
C LEU A 319 3.49 7.25 17.11
N ARG A 320 3.08 7.80 18.25
CA ARG A 320 4.01 7.97 19.36
C ARG A 320 4.47 6.61 19.86
N GLU A 321 5.73 6.55 20.26
CA GLU A 321 6.32 5.35 20.85
C GLU A 321 5.56 4.92 22.12
N ASP A 322 5.10 5.88 22.92
CA ASP A 322 4.37 5.59 24.16
C ASP A 322 2.99 4.96 23.88
N LEU A 323 2.30 5.36 22.80
CA LEU A 323 1.07 4.71 22.35
C LEU A 323 1.36 3.27 21.91
N PHE A 324 2.41 3.06 21.10
CA PHE A 324 2.84 1.72 20.66
C PHE A 324 3.02 0.79 21.85
N THR A 325 3.77 1.25 22.86
CA THR A 325 4.03 0.50 24.08
C THR A 325 2.77 0.27 24.90
N ARG A 326 1.93 1.29 25.06
CA ARG A 326 0.70 1.23 25.86
C ARG A 326 -0.31 0.23 25.33
N ILE A 327 -0.36 0.00 24.02
CA ILE A 327 -1.28 -0.98 23.42
C ILE A 327 -0.66 -2.38 23.27
N GLY A 328 0.54 -2.60 23.81
CA GLY A 328 1.26 -3.88 23.74
C GLY A 328 1.86 -4.18 22.36
N GLY A 329 2.11 -3.16 21.53
CA GLY A 329 2.60 -3.33 20.15
C GLY A 329 1.57 -3.94 19.20
N MET A 330 2.04 -4.56 18.12
CA MET A 330 1.21 -5.33 17.19
C MET A 330 0.89 -6.70 17.75
N ASP A 331 -0.29 -7.24 17.41
CA ASP A 331 -0.73 -8.55 17.89
C ASP A 331 0.07 -9.67 17.23
N GLU A 332 0.93 -10.30 18.02
CA GLU A 332 1.87 -11.30 17.59
C GLU A 332 1.25 -12.66 17.25
N ARG A 333 -0.07 -12.83 17.40
CA ARG A 333 -0.79 -14.03 16.99
C ARG A 333 -1.03 -14.07 15.48
N PHE A 334 -0.98 -12.92 14.79
CA PHE A 334 -1.11 -12.86 13.33
C PHE A 334 0.13 -13.44 12.65
N CYS A 335 -0.03 -14.61 12.04
CA CYS A 335 1.00 -15.29 11.25
C CYS A 335 0.48 -15.54 9.83
N GLY A 336 1.29 -15.20 8.82
CA GLY A 336 0.87 -15.23 7.41
C GLY A 336 0.43 -13.85 6.94
N TRP A 337 -0.68 -13.79 6.20
CA TRP A 337 -1.14 -12.57 5.55
C TRP A 337 -2.54 -12.17 6.04
N GLY A 338 -2.69 -10.89 6.40
CA GLY A 338 -3.96 -10.21 6.59
C GLY A 338 -4.35 -10.01 8.05
N GLY A 339 -5.24 -9.04 8.27
CA GLY A 339 -5.85 -8.71 9.56
C GLY A 339 -4.97 -7.91 10.53
N GLU A 340 -3.66 -8.06 10.49
CA GLU A 340 -2.74 -7.49 11.49
C GLU A 340 -2.73 -5.95 11.49
N ASP A 341 -2.73 -5.33 10.31
CA ASP A 341 -2.75 -3.86 10.20
C ASP A 341 -4.08 -3.31 10.71
N GLN A 342 -5.20 -3.96 10.38
CA GLN A 342 -6.55 -3.60 10.85
C GLN A 342 -6.66 -3.70 12.37
N ASP A 343 -6.09 -4.75 12.97
CA ASP A 343 -6.10 -4.95 14.42
C ASP A 343 -5.33 -3.84 15.13
N PHE A 344 -4.12 -3.60 14.64
CA PHE A 344 -3.20 -2.65 15.23
C PHE A 344 -3.76 -1.23 15.21
N VAL A 345 -4.27 -0.78 14.06
CA VAL A 345 -4.78 0.58 13.91
C VAL A 345 -6.09 0.81 14.66
N TRP A 346 -6.99 -0.18 14.76
CA TRP A 346 -8.20 -0.04 15.58
C TRP A 346 -7.89 0.01 17.07
N ARG A 347 -6.88 -0.75 17.53
CA ARG A 347 -6.37 -0.60 18.91
C ARG A 347 -5.74 0.77 19.12
N ALA A 348 -4.92 1.25 18.18
CA ALA A 348 -4.32 2.58 18.27
C ALA A 348 -5.41 3.68 18.35
N GLU A 349 -6.42 3.64 17.48
CA GLU A 349 -7.55 4.59 17.45
C GLU A 349 -8.35 4.59 18.76
N ARG A 350 -8.53 3.40 19.36
CA ARG A 350 -9.23 3.25 20.63
C ARG A 350 -8.51 3.93 21.79
N TYR A 351 -7.18 3.94 21.79
CA TYR A 351 -6.35 4.44 22.89
C TYR A 351 -5.69 5.80 22.64
N GLY A 352 -5.75 6.32 21.41
CA GLY A 352 -5.18 7.61 21.03
C GLY A 352 -5.90 8.21 19.82
N PRO A 353 -6.04 9.54 19.73
CA PRO A 353 -6.64 10.15 18.55
C PRO A 353 -5.75 9.92 17.32
N MET A 354 -6.41 9.60 16.20
CA MET A 354 -5.76 9.20 14.97
C MET A 354 -6.28 10.02 13.78
N ASP A 355 -5.35 10.63 13.05
CA ASP A 355 -5.65 11.43 11.86
C ASP A 355 -5.39 10.65 10.56
N ARG A 356 -5.92 11.16 9.43
CA ARG A 356 -5.62 10.70 8.07
C ARG A 356 -5.17 11.87 7.20
N HIS A 357 -4.18 11.64 6.35
CA HIS A 357 -3.61 12.64 5.45
C HIS A 357 -3.58 12.14 4.00
N GLY A 358 -3.10 12.95 3.05
CA GLY A 358 -3.10 12.62 1.62
C GLY A 358 -1.71 12.65 1.01
N ASP A 359 -0.72 12.05 1.68
CA ASP A 359 0.68 12.11 1.27
C ASP A 359 0.91 11.37 -0.07
N PRO A 360 1.88 11.81 -0.89
CA PRO A 360 2.08 11.34 -2.26
C PRO A 360 2.87 10.00 -2.34
N LEU A 361 2.59 9.06 -1.43
CA LEU A 361 3.20 7.74 -1.42
C LEU A 361 2.47 6.76 -2.35
N VAL A 362 3.20 5.73 -2.78
CA VAL A 362 2.70 4.67 -3.68
C VAL A 362 3.17 3.30 -3.22
N HIS A 363 2.36 2.28 -3.49
CA HIS A 363 2.74 0.89 -3.25
C HIS A 363 3.35 0.31 -4.53
N LEU A 364 4.60 -0.15 -4.43
CA LEU A 364 5.32 -0.75 -5.54
C LEU A 364 4.78 -2.15 -5.84
N HIS A 365 4.79 -2.51 -7.11
CA HIS A 365 4.43 -3.85 -7.55
C HIS A 365 5.42 -4.88 -6.98
N HIS A 366 4.90 -6.02 -6.56
CA HIS A 366 5.66 -7.22 -6.24
C HIS A 366 4.78 -8.47 -6.40
N ASP A 367 5.42 -9.63 -6.57
CA ASP A 367 4.73 -10.91 -6.55
C ASP A 367 4.16 -11.20 -5.17
N ARG A 368 2.91 -11.66 -5.13
CA ARG A 368 2.18 -11.86 -3.88
C ARG A 368 2.45 -13.24 -3.31
N ALA A 369 2.65 -13.29 -2.00
CA ALA A 369 2.61 -14.53 -1.26
C ALA A 369 1.18 -15.09 -1.23
N ALA A 370 1.03 -16.36 -0.88
CA ALA A 370 -0.27 -16.94 -0.59
C ALA A 370 -0.98 -16.13 0.51
N HIS A 371 -2.29 -15.92 0.36
CA HIS A 371 -3.15 -15.24 1.35
C HIS A 371 -4.09 -16.22 2.08
N ARG A 372 -4.03 -17.50 1.71
CA ARG A 372 -4.83 -18.60 2.24
C ARG A 372 -3.95 -19.81 2.51
N GLY A 373 -4.29 -20.61 3.52
CA GLY A 373 -3.68 -21.90 3.78
C GLY A 373 -4.22 -23.03 2.88
N ASP A 374 -3.74 -24.25 3.10
CA ASP A 374 -4.03 -25.43 2.28
C ASP A 374 -5.53 -25.80 2.19
N GLY A 375 -6.36 -25.31 3.11
CA GLY A 375 -7.82 -25.46 3.10
C GLY A 375 -8.60 -24.31 2.46
N GLY A 376 -7.92 -23.32 1.85
CA GLY A 376 -8.55 -22.11 1.30
C GLY A 376 -8.99 -21.08 2.36
N ILE A 377 -8.71 -21.35 3.64
CA ILE A 377 -8.99 -20.49 4.78
C ILE A 377 -7.99 -19.33 4.80
N PRO A 378 -8.43 -18.06 4.89
CA PRO A 378 -7.52 -16.92 5.08
C PRO A 378 -6.70 -17.07 6.36
N PHE A 379 -5.43 -16.67 6.32
CA PHE A 379 -4.53 -16.85 7.47
C PHE A 379 -4.98 -16.07 8.72
N TYR A 380 -5.65 -14.95 8.54
CA TYR A 380 -6.15 -14.13 9.63
C TYR A 380 -7.39 -14.69 10.33
N GLU A 381 -8.10 -15.65 9.72
CA GLU A 381 -9.36 -16.16 10.25
C GLU A 381 -9.17 -16.87 11.61
N GLU A 382 -8.02 -17.53 11.81
CA GLU A 382 -7.70 -18.16 13.10
C GLU A 382 -7.61 -17.13 14.24
N VAL A 383 -7.03 -15.96 13.98
CA VAL A 383 -6.93 -14.86 14.96
C VAL A 383 -8.25 -14.12 15.08
N GLU A 384 -9.00 -13.95 13.98
CA GLU A 384 -10.34 -13.38 14.01
C GLU A 384 -11.27 -14.19 14.94
N ARG A 385 -11.20 -15.52 14.87
CA ARG A 385 -11.93 -16.43 15.78
C ARG A 385 -11.47 -16.32 17.23
N ALA A 386 -10.19 -16.02 17.46
CA ALA A 386 -9.66 -15.74 18.80
C ALA A 386 -10.06 -14.34 19.33
N GLY A 387 -10.67 -13.51 18.49
CA GLY A 387 -11.17 -12.18 18.79
C GLY A 387 -10.24 -11.10 18.28
N PHE A 388 -10.68 -10.37 17.28
CA PHE A 388 -10.02 -9.16 16.80
C PHE A 388 -9.89 -8.11 17.93
N CYS A 389 -8.80 -7.34 17.96
CA CYS A 389 -8.52 -6.33 18.99
C CYS A 389 -8.49 -6.86 20.44
N SER A 390 -8.19 -8.16 20.62
CA SER A 390 -8.10 -8.79 21.94
C SER A 390 -6.67 -8.91 22.50
N TRP A 391 -5.66 -8.43 21.77
CA TRP A 391 -4.27 -8.46 22.24
C TRP A 391 -4.11 -7.66 23.55
N PRO A 392 -3.61 -8.27 24.64
CA PRO A 392 -3.49 -7.58 25.92
C PRO A 392 -2.50 -6.41 25.87
N CYS A 393 -2.84 -5.29 26.52
CA CYS A 393 -1.97 -4.12 26.59
C CYS A 393 -0.72 -4.34 27.46
N ASP A 394 -0.75 -5.32 28.35
CA ASP A 394 0.35 -5.77 29.21
C ASP A 394 1.14 -6.93 28.61
N SER A 395 0.92 -7.27 27.33
CA SER A 395 1.68 -8.32 26.65
C SER A 395 3.17 -7.99 26.63
N ASP A 396 3.98 -9.00 26.90
CA ASP A 396 5.41 -8.97 26.57
C ASP A 396 5.56 -9.17 25.06
N PHE A 397 6.02 -8.13 24.35
CA PHE A 397 6.11 -8.10 22.88
C PHE A 397 7.53 -7.87 22.39
N GLY A 398 7.83 -8.30 21.17
CA GLY A 398 9.10 -8.04 20.50
C GLY A 398 10.27 -8.87 21.03
N ARG A 399 9.99 -10.01 21.66
CA ARG A 399 11.03 -10.96 22.10
C ARG A 399 11.74 -11.56 20.89
N LEU A 400 13.04 -11.30 20.77
CA LEU A 400 13.86 -11.77 19.65
C LEU A 400 13.99 -13.31 19.61
N ASP A 401 13.97 -13.94 20.78
CA ASP A 401 14.14 -15.39 20.97
C ASP A 401 12.85 -16.20 20.90
N ARG A 402 11.69 -15.54 20.68
CA ARG A 402 10.35 -16.15 20.73
C ARG A 402 10.24 -17.46 19.95
N ASN A 403 10.82 -17.49 18.75
CA ASN A 403 10.73 -18.62 17.81
C ASN A 403 12.01 -19.47 17.73
N SER A 404 13.04 -19.16 18.53
CA SER A 404 14.34 -19.85 18.49
C SER A 404 14.32 -21.27 19.09
N GLY A 405 13.26 -21.66 19.80
CA GLY A 405 13.15 -22.97 20.48
C GLY A 405 12.40 -24.08 19.72
N ALA A 406 11.80 -23.80 18.56
CA ALA A 406 10.93 -24.77 17.86
C ALA A 406 11.70 -25.86 17.06
N SER A 407 13.03 -25.86 17.10
CA SER A 407 13.90 -26.83 16.42
C SER A 407 14.24 -28.09 17.27
N GLY A 408 13.51 -28.33 18.37
CA GLY A 408 13.83 -29.37 19.36
C GLY A 408 12.73 -30.40 19.67
N GLY A 409 11.73 -30.59 18.81
CA GLY A 409 10.69 -31.63 18.99
C GLY A 409 10.56 -32.49 17.75
N GLY A 410 11.23 -33.64 17.75
CA GLY A 410 11.07 -34.69 16.74
C GLY A 410 9.83 -35.54 16.95
#